data_AF-M7TI75-F1
#
_entry.id   AF-M7TI75-F1
#
_cell.length_a   1.000
_cell.length_b   1.000
_cell.length_c   1.000
_cell.angle_alpha   90.00
_cell.angle_beta   90.00
_cell.angle_gamma   90.00
#
_symmetry.space_group_name_H-M   'P 1'
#
loop_
_entity.id
_entity.type
_entity.pdbx_description
1 polymer ?
#
loop_
_entity_poly.entity_id
_entity_poly.type
_entity_poly.pdbx_seq_one_letter_code
_entity_poly.pdbx_strand_id
1 'polypeptide(L)'
;MWAWFYHPWQLPRAYHKWISTAASVDPRLIEALQRCRRGSLLYGEDAGHAPLLQSMCAEYGWPADWGDPAKAIPFPCEMVHMGTGPSCEYHALSRFARSFKWAMATYLPLNLLILTKRRDMRAVAVAVRNAARSSAFLGAFIALFYYGVCLARTRVGPRVLLGGGGVGVDVDDEDGDGDGGDAKEAREKEQTRVRQCLDSGACVGAGCFLCGWSILLEKPGRVANMALFVAPRALATLLPRRYPRDKQWRETLAFALSSAVVLTCVRENPVRVRGVLGKVLKVVLEP
;
A
#
# COMPACT_ATOMS: atom_id res chain seq x y z
N MET A 1 0.73 -3.13 0.56
CA MET A 1 -0.38 -2.24 0.17
C MET A 1 -1.01 -2.66 -1.15
N TRP A 2 -0.23 -2.93 -2.21
CA TRP A 2 -0.74 -3.39 -3.52
C TRP A 2 -1.79 -4.50 -3.46
N ALA A 3 -1.46 -5.63 -2.82
CA ALA A 3 -2.39 -6.75 -2.68
C ALA A 3 -3.67 -6.39 -1.90
N TRP A 4 -3.62 -5.44 -0.97
CA TRP A 4 -4.82 -4.97 -0.27
C TRP A 4 -5.74 -4.18 -1.20
N PHE A 5 -5.19 -3.34 -2.10
CA PHE A 5 -5.95 -2.61 -3.10
C PHE A 5 -6.53 -3.52 -4.19
N TYR A 6 -5.75 -4.44 -4.75
CA TYR A 6 -6.14 -5.11 -6.00
C TYR A 6 -6.37 -6.62 -5.89
N HIS A 7 -5.89 -7.25 -4.82
CA HIS A 7 -6.00 -8.69 -4.60
C HIS A 7 -6.37 -9.03 -3.15
N PRO A 8 -7.44 -8.43 -2.56
CA PRO A 8 -7.75 -8.58 -1.14
C PRO A 8 -7.97 -10.04 -0.72
N TRP A 9 -8.41 -10.90 -1.63
CA TRP A 9 -8.60 -12.34 -1.41
C TRP A 9 -7.30 -13.12 -1.18
N GLN A 10 -6.14 -12.57 -1.56
CA GLN A 10 -4.84 -13.20 -1.27
C GLN A 10 -4.39 -12.97 0.18
N LEU A 11 -4.96 -11.97 0.86
CA LEU A 11 -4.62 -11.67 2.24
C LEU A 11 -5.44 -12.54 3.22
N PRO A 12 -4.87 -12.88 4.39
CA PRO A 12 -5.65 -13.42 5.50
C PRO A 12 -6.72 -12.40 5.95
N ARG A 13 -7.95 -12.85 6.24
CA ARG A 13 -9.08 -11.98 6.60
C ARG A 13 -8.77 -11.01 7.75
N ALA A 14 -8.13 -11.51 8.81
CA ALA A 14 -7.73 -10.69 9.96
C ALA A 14 -6.73 -9.60 9.56
N TYR A 15 -5.80 -9.91 8.65
CA TYR A 15 -4.80 -8.96 8.17
C TYR A 15 -5.42 -7.90 7.25
N HIS A 16 -6.33 -8.31 6.35
CA HIS A 16 -7.11 -7.38 5.54
C HIS A 16 -7.90 -6.41 6.42
N LYS A 17 -8.65 -6.93 7.41
CA LYS A 17 -9.41 -6.09 8.36
C LYS A 17 -8.52 -5.11 9.09
N TRP A 18 -7.36 -5.57 9.58
CA TRP A 18 -6.40 -4.70 10.27
C TRP A 18 -5.89 -3.57 9.37
N ILE A 19 -5.52 -3.86 8.11
CA ILE A 19 -5.07 -2.83 7.15
C ILE A 19 -6.22 -1.86 6.86
N SER A 20 -7.44 -2.35 6.61
CA SER A 20 -8.59 -1.47 6.34
C SER A 20 -8.88 -0.52 7.49
N THR A 21 -8.79 -0.98 8.74
CA THR A 21 -8.93 -0.12 9.92
C THR A 21 -7.81 0.92 9.99
N ALA A 22 -6.55 0.50 9.80
CA ALA A 22 -5.40 1.42 9.85
C ALA A 22 -5.40 2.44 8.71
N ALA A 23 -5.85 2.04 7.52
CA ALA A 23 -5.93 2.89 6.34
C ALA A 23 -7.03 3.95 6.48
N SER A 24 -8.17 3.64 7.13
CA SER A 24 -9.28 4.59 7.32
C SER A 24 -9.60 5.35 6.02
N VAL A 25 -9.88 4.58 4.96
CA VAL A 25 -10.29 5.06 3.63
C VAL A 25 -11.62 4.41 3.30
N ASP A 26 -12.50 5.18 2.67
CA ASP A 26 -13.79 4.69 2.22
C ASP A 26 -13.62 3.55 1.19
N PRO A 27 -14.28 2.39 1.39
CA PRO A 27 -14.16 1.27 0.47
C PRO A 27 -14.65 1.61 -0.95
N ARG A 28 -15.59 2.56 -1.12
CA ARG A 28 -16.10 2.98 -2.44
C ARG A 28 -15.01 3.63 -3.30
N LEU A 29 -14.09 4.38 -2.69
CA LEU A 29 -12.96 4.95 -3.41
C LEU A 29 -11.99 3.84 -3.87
N ILE A 30 -11.74 2.84 -3.03
CA ILE A 30 -10.90 1.69 -3.41
C ILE A 30 -11.55 0.92 -4.56
N GLU A 31 -12.86 0.70 -4.49
CA GLU A 31 -13.61 0.05 -5.55
C GLU A 31 -13.59 0.85 -6.86
N ALA A 32 -13.70 2.18 -6.80
CA ALA A 32 -13.55 3.03 -7.98
C ALA A 32 -12.18 2.85 -8.64
N LEU A 33 -11.09 2.87 -7.87
CA LEU A 33 -9.73 2.62 -8.39
C LEU A 33 -9.57 1.20 -8.97
N GLN A 34 -10.21 0.19 -8.36
CA GLN A 34 -10.25 -1.17 -8.91
C GLN A 34 -11.04 -1.24 -10.23
N ARG A 35 -12.11 -0.46 -10.39
CA ARG A 35 -12.87 -0.34 -11.65
C ARG A 35 -12.04 0.38 -12.72
N CYS A 36 -11.30 1.44 -12.36
CA CYS A 36 -10.32 2.07 -13.25
C CYS A 36 -9.28 1.06 -13.77
N ARG A 37 -8.78 0.20 -12.87
CA ARG A 37 -7.80 -0.85 -13.22
C ARG A 37 -8.36 -1.94 -14.12
N ARG A 38 -9.62 -2.34 -13.91
CA ARG A 38 -10.29 -3.34 -14.76
C ARG A 38 -10.73 -2.78 -16.11
N GLY A 39 -10.66 -1.46 -16.30
CA GLY A 39 -11.15 -0.79 -17.49
C GLY A 39 -12.67 -0.68 -17.56
N SER A 40 -13.38 -0.93 -16.46
CA SER A 40 -14.84 -0.75 -16.42
C SER A 40 -15.24 0.70 -16.18
N LEU A 41 -14.41 1.46 -15.45
CA LEU A 41 -14.57 2.90 -15.24
C LEU A 41 -13.48 3.62 -16.04
N LEU A 42 -13.91 4.40 -17.04
CA LEU A 42 -13.06 5.21 -17.90
C LEU A 42 -13.36 6.69 -17.64
N TYR A 43 -12.32 7.51 -17.49
CA TYR A 43 -12.49 8.95 -17.41
C TYR A 43 -12.98 9.52 -18.75
N GLY A 44 -13.88 10.51 -18.67
CA GLY A 44 -14.47 11.17 -19.84
C GLY A 44 -15.69 10.45 -20.43
N GLU A 45 -16.04 9.26 -19.91
CA GLU A 45 -17.18 8.47 -20.37
C GLU A 45 -18.17 8.21 -19.23
N ASP A 46 -19.47 8.34 -19.52
CA ASP A 46 -20.52 7.93 -18.59
C ASP A 46 -20.83 6.43 -18.75
N ALA A 47 -20.04 5.59 -18.07
CA ALA A 47 -20.24 4.14 -18.02
C ALA A 47 -21.25 3.70 -16.95
N GLY A 48 -22.07 4.61 -16.39
CA GLY A 48 -23.03 4.29 -15.33
C GLY A 48 -22.39 3.95 -13.98
N HIS A 49 -21.15 4.37 -13.76
CA HIS A 49 -20.41 4.13 -12.52
C HIS A 49 -20.42 5.31 -11.55
N ALA A 50 -20.93 6.48 -11.97
CA ALA A 50 -21.05 7.69 -11.15
C ALA A 50 -21.78 7.47 -9.80
N PRO A 51 -22.86 6.66 -9.69
CA PRO A 51 -23.58 6.48 -8.42
C PRO A 51 -22.71 5.98 -7.26
N LEU A 52 -21.64 5.22 -7.56
CA LEU A 52 -20.71 4.71 -6.54
C LEU A 52 -20.07 5.86 -5.74
N LEU A 53 -19.44 6.81 -6.44
CA LEU A 53 -18.75 7.93 -5.80
C LEU A 53 -19.71 9.08 -5.48
N GLN A 54 -20.82 9.23 -6.20
CA GLN A 54 -21.87 10.19 -5.82
C GLN A 54 -22.49 9.86 -4.47
N SER A 55 -22.69 8.57 -4.15
CA SER A 55 -23.13 8.16 -2.81
C SER A 55 -22.12 8.56 -1.73
N MET A 56 -20.83 8.55 -2.05
CA MET A 56 -19.76 9.02 -1.17
C MET A 56 -19.80 10.54 -1.04
N CYS A 57 -20.00 11.27 -2.15
CA CYS A 57 -20.15 12.72 -2.10
C CYS A 57 -21.33 13.15 -1.22
N ALA A 58 -22.47 12.45 -1.30
CA ALA A 58 -23.64 12.73 -0.47
C ALA A 58 -23.37 12.55 1.03
N GLU A 59 -22.63 11.53 1.43
CA GLU A 59 -22.31 11.26 2.84
C GLU A 59 -21.29 12.26 3.43
N TYR A 60 -20.33 12.69 2.61
CA TYR A 60 -19.28 13.62 3.04
C TYR A 60 -19.63 15.11 2.79
N GLY A 61 -20.76 15.40 2.13
CA GLY A 61 -21.20 16.76 1.82
C GLY A 61 -20.41 17.42 0.67
N TRP A 62 -19.92 16.64 -0.29
CA TRP A 62 -19.19 17.14 -1.47
C TRP A 62 -20.11 17.31 -2.69
N PRO A 63 -19.70 18.12 -3.70
CA PRO A 63 -20.43 18.25 -4.95
C PRO A 63 -20.62 16.90 -5.65
N ALA A 64 -21.84 16.60 -6.11
CA ALA A 64 -22.15 15.34 -6.80
C ALA A 64 -21.31 15.13 -8.07
N ASP A 65 -20.94 16.22 -8.75
CA ASP A 65 -20.09 16.18 -9.95
C ASP A 65 -18.71 15.58 -9.68
N TRP A 66 -18.20 15.64 -8.44
CA TRP A 66 -16.92 15.02 -8.09
C TRP A 66 -16.94 13.49 -8.18
N GLY A 67 -18.12 12.89 -8.04
CA GLY A 67 -18.32 11.45 -8.16
C GLY A 67 -18.55 10.98 -9.59
N ASP A 68 -18.70 11.89 -10.54
CA ASP A 68 -18.95 11.59 -11.95
C ASP A 68 -17.62 11.49 -12.72
N PRO A 69 -17.21 10.30 -13.19
CA PRO A 69 -15.95 10.13 -13.92
C PRO A 69 -15.94 10.80 -15.31
N ALA A 70 -17.10 11.18 -15.85
CA ALA A 70 -17.18 11.96 -17.08
C ALA A 70 -16.83 13.45 -16.84
N LYS A 71 -17.02 13.94 -15.61
CA LYS A 71 -16.81 15.36 -15.25
C LYS A 71 -15.55 15.59 -14.43
N ALA A 72 -15.27 14.73 -13.45
CA ALA A 72 -14.19 14.91 -12.48
C ALA A 72 -12.94 14.13 -12.88
N ILE A 73 -12.08 14.77 -13.69
CA ILE A 73 -10.85 14.17 -14.21
C ILE A 73 -9.63 14.95 -13.69
N PRO A 74 -8.77 14.36 -12.84
CA PRO A 74 -8.94 13.10 -12.13
C PRO A 74 -9.80 13.28 -10.86
N PHE A 75 -10.05 12.22 -10.08
CA PHE A 75 -10.77 12.34 -8.80
C PHE A 75 -10.15 13.42 -7.89
N PRO A 76 -10.93 14.34 -7.31
CA PRO A 76 -10.39 15.44 -6.52
C PRO A 76 -9.53 14.98 -5.34
N CYS A 77 -8.43 15.69 -5.05
CA CYS A 77 -7.55 15.35 -3.93
C CYS A 77 -8.28 15.37 -2.59
N GLU A 78 -9.22 16.29 -2.39
CA GLU A 78 -10.01 16.36 -1.15
C GLU A 78 -10.86 15.11 -0.92
N MET A 79 -11.44 14.55 -1.98
CA MET A 79 -12.11 13.24 -1.95
C MET A 79 -11.11 12.14 -1.55
N VAL A 80 -9.92 12.10 -2.14
CA VAL A 80 -8.86 11.13 -1.79
C VAL A 80 -8.34 11.32 -0.36
N HIS A 81 -8.37 12.54 0.16
CA HIS A 81 -7.95 12.91 1.51
C HIS A 81 -9.04 12.69 2.57
N MET A 82 -10.20 12.14 2.20
CA MET A 82 -11.34 11.94 3.10
C MET A 82 -11.76 13.24 3.82
N GLY A 83 -11.73 14.38 3.12
CA GLY A 83 -12.19 15.67 3.67
C GLY A 83 -11.17 16.39 4.57
N THR A 84 -9.90 16.00 4.53
CA THR A 84 -8.83 16.70 5.27
C THR A 84 -8.42 18.03 4.59
N GLY A 85 -9.06 18.39 3.48
CA GLY A 85 -8.71 19.53 2.62
C GLY A 85 -7.89 19.14 1.38
N PRO A 86 -7.56 20.12 0.50
CA PRO A 86 -6.94 19.84 -0.80
C PRO A 86 -5.43 19.60 -0.75
N SER A 87 -4.74 20.02 0.32
CA SER A 87 -3.28 19.95 0.42
C SER A 87 -2.77 18.54 0.74
N CYS A 88 -1.94 18.00 -0.16
CA CYS A 88 -1.38 16.66 -0.06
C CYS A 88 -0.39 16.53 1.11
N GLU A 89 0.38 17.58 1.37
CA GLU A 89 1.36 17.67 2.47
C GLU A 89 0.66 17.62 3.82
N TYR A 90 -0.38 18.43 3.98
CA TYR A 90 -1.16 18.48 5.21
C TYR A 90 -1.87 17.15 5.45
N HIS A 91 -2.44 16.53 4.40
CA HIS A 91 -3.01 15.19 4.52
C HIS A 91 -1.97 14.17 4.99
N ALA A 92 -0.77 14.17 4.41
CA ALA A 92 0.30 13.28 4.82
C ALA A 92 0.73 13.50 6.29
N LEU A 93 0.89 14.76 6.73
CA LEU A 93 1.21 15.09 8.13
C LEU A 93 0.07 14.70 9.09
N SER A 94 -1.18 14.98 8.72
CA SER A 94 -2.38 14.62 9.49
C SER A 94 -2.47 13.10 9.65
N ARG A 95 -2.25 12.34 8.56
CA ARG A 95 -2.16 10.87 8.59
C ARG A 95 -1.03 10.39 9.48
N PHE A 96 0.17 10.96 9.36
CA PHE A 96 1.29 10.63 10.23
C PHE A 96 0.91 10.79 11.71
N ALA A 97 0.39 11.96 12.09
CA ALA A 97 0.05 12.26 13.47
C ALA A 97 -1.05 11.36 14.03
N ARG A 98 -2.11 11.11 13.25
CA ARG A 98 -3.23 10.23 13.65
C ARG A 98 -2.76 8.78 13.78
N SER A 99 -2.02 8.27 12.81
CA SER A 99 -1.48 6.91 12.82
C SER A 99 -0.44 6.72 13.93
N PHE A 100 0.41 7.72 14.18
CA PHE A 100 1.35 7.71 15.29
C PHE A 100 0.63 7.61 16.64
N LYS A 101 -0.40 8.44 16.87
CA LYS A 101 -1.20 8.39 18.11
C LYS A 101 -1.88 7.03 18.30
N TRP A 102 -2.49 6.49 17.24
CA TRP A 102 -3.12 5.17 17.26
C TRP A 102 -2.12 4.03 17.54
N ALA A 103 -0.95 4.07 16.88
CA ALA A 103 0.11 3.09 17.08
C ALA A 103 0.68 3.18 18.51
N MET A 104 0.89 4.41 19.01
CA MET A 104 1.39 4.65 20.36
C MET A 104 0.43 4.10 21.42
N ALA A 105 -0.88 4.30 21.24
CA ALA A 105 -1.90 3.75 22.11
C ALA A 105 -1.88 2.20 22.17
N THR A 106 -1.39 1.55 21.11
CA THR A 106 -1.27 0.08 21.06
C THR A 106 0.07 -0.41 21.60
N TYR A 107 1.17 0.24 21.22
CA TYR A 107 2.52 -0.22 21.56
C TYR A 107 2.97 0.20 22.95
N LEU A 108 2.57 1.37 23.44
CA LEU A 108 3.01 1.85 24.75
C LEU A 108 2.54 0.92 25.89
N PRO A 109 1.26 0.50 25.97
CA PRO A 109 0.83 -0.42 27.03
C PRO A 109 1.58 -1.75 27.01
N LEU A 110 1.81 -2.31 25.81
CA LEU A 110 2.53 -3.58 25.67
C LEU A 110 3.98 -3.49 26.16
N ASN A 111 4.67 -2.39 25.86
CA ASN A 111 6.05 -2.17 26.31
C ASN A 111 6.12 -1.87 27.82
N LEU A 112 5.13 -1.16 28.37
CA LEU A 112 5.07 -0.85 29.80
C LEU A 112 4.62 -2.04 30.66
N LEU A 113 3.81 -2.95 30.14
CA LEU A 113 3.32 -4.13 30.86
C LEU A 113 4.48 -4.98 31.40
N ILE A 114 5.55 -5.11 30.61
CA ILE A 114 6.78 -5.82 30.97
C ILE A 114 7.51 -5.16 32.16
N LEU A 115 7.25 -3.88 32.40
CA LEU A 115 7.88 -3.06 33.43
C LEU A 115 7.00 -2.83 34.66
N THR A 116 5.77 -3.37 34.69
CA THR A 116 4.81 -3.15 35.81
C THR A 116 5.33 -3.56 37.18
N LYS A 117 6.33 -4.44 37.25
CA LYS A 117 6.98 -4.87 38.50
C LYS A 117 8.26 -4.09 38.86
N ARG A 118 8.76 -3.20 38.01
CA ARG A 118 10.05 -2.51 38.22
C ARG A 118 9.87 -0.98 38.15
N ARG A 119 10.17 -0.26 39.24
CA ARG A 119 10.15 1.22 39.30
C ARG A 119 11.47 1.83 38.78
N ASP A 120 11.93 1.38 37.61
CA ASP A 120 13.15 1.92 36.98
C ASP A 120 12.81 2.93 35.88
N MET A 121 13.07 4.21 36.14
CA MET A 121 12.81 5.31 35.20
C MET A 121 13.60 5.18 33.90
N ARG A 122 14.80 4.59 33.94
CA ARG A 122 15.59 4.34 32.73
C ARG A 122 14.93 3.28 31.87
N ALA A 123 14.41 2.23 32.49
CA ALA A 123 13.67 1.19 31.79
C ALA A 123 12.38 1.73 31.16
N VAL A 124 11.65 2.60 31.87
CA VAL A 124 10.47 3.30 31.33
C VAL A 124 10.84 4.17 30.13
N ALA A 125 11.89 4.99 30.23
CA ALA A 125 12.35 5.83 29.12
C ALA A 125 12.74 5.00 27.89
N VAL A 126 13.40 3.86 28.09
CA VAL A 126 13.73 2.92 27.01
C VAL A 126 12.47 2.33 26.37
N ALA A 127 11.48 1.93 27.17
CA ALA A 127 10.20 1.42 26.67
C ALA A 127 9.43 2.47 25.86
N VAL A 128 9.33 3.71 26.37
CA VAL A 128 8.71 4.83 25.67
C VAL A 128 9.43 5.12 24.35
N ARG A 129 10.77 5.17 24.35
CA ARG A 129 11.56 5.38 23.13
C ARG A 129 11.36 4.25 22.11
N ASN A 130 11.30 3.00 22.56
CA ASN A 130 11.05 1.85 21.69
C ASN A 130 9.62 1.89 21.11
N ALA A 131 8.62 2.24 21.91
CA ALA A 131 7.24 2.40 21.46
C ALA A 131 7.12 3.55 20.47
N ALA A 132 7.68 4.72 20.79
CA ALA A 132 7.69 5.90 19.92
C ALA A 132 8.37 5.61 18.57
N ARG A 133 9.50 4.89 18.56
CA ARG A 133 10.20 4.49 17.32
C ARG A 133 9.32 3.60 16.43
N SER A 134 8.67 2.58 17.00
CA SER A 134 7.76 1.72 16.23
C SER A 134 6.49 2.44 15.77
N SER A 135 5.97 3.35 16.59
CA SER A 135 4.85 4.21 16.21
C SER A 135 5.25 5.17 15.09
N ALA A 136 6.47 5.71 15.11
CA ALA A 136 7.01 6.54 14.04
C ALA A 136 7.23 5.75 12.75
N PHE A 137 7.73 4.51 12.84
CA PHE A 137 7.83 3.60 11.69
C PHE A 137 6.46 3.40 11.02
N LEU A 138 5.43 3.05 11.79
CA LEU A 138 4.09 2.79 11.24
C LEU A 138 3.42 4.07 10.73
N GLY A 139 3.54 5.17 11.48
CA GLY A 139 3.04 6.48 11.06
C GLY A 139 3.68 6.95 9.76
N ALA A 140 5.00 6.83 9.64
CA ALA A 140 5.74 7.18 8.42
C ALA A 140 5.39 6.26 7.26
N PHE A 141 5.21 4.95 7.50
CA PHE A 141 4.76 4.01 6.47
C PHE A 141 3.44 4.47 5.85
N ILE A 142 2.46 4.81 6.67
CA ILE A 142 1.13 5.26 6.21
C ILE A 142 1.24 6.62 5.51
N ALA A 143 1.94 7.58 6.11
CA ALA A 143 2.09 8.93 5.54
C ALA A 143 2.81 8.92 4.18
N LEU A 144 3.93 8.19 4.07
CA LEU A 144 4.68 8.04 2.82
C LEU A 144 3.87 7.32 1.74
N PHE A 145 3.04 6.34 2.13
CA PHE A 145 2.14 5.67 1.19
C PHE A 145 1.15 6.66 0.55
N TYR A 146 0.39 7.41 1.37
CA TYR A 146 -0.58 8.39 0.87
C TYR A 146 0.09 9.53 0.12
N TYR A 147 1.20 10.04 0.66
CA TYR A 147 1.96 11.09 -0.01
C TYR A 147 2.48 10.62 -1.37
N GLY A 148 2.98 9.40 -1.46
CA GLY A 148 3.44 8.81 -2.73
C GLY A 148 2.34 8.65 -3.77
N VAL A 149 1.15 8.21 -3.35
CA VAL A 149 -0.04 8.16 -4.22
C VAL A 149 -0.37 9.56 -4.75
N CYS A 150 -0.45 10.56 -3.86
CA CYS A 150 -0.82 11.92 -4.24
C CYS A 150 0.25 12.58 -5.12
N LEU A 151 1.53 12.39 -4.81
CA LEU A 151 2.66 12.91 -5.56
C LEU A 151 2.68 12.35 -6.99
N ALA A 152 2.45 11.05 -7.14
CA ALA A 152 2.34 10.40 -8.44
C ALA A 152 1.11 10.90 -9.21
N ARG A 153 -0.06 11.04 -8.58
CA ARG A 153 -1.28 11.52 -9.26
C ARG A 153 -1.17 12.96 -9.75
N THR A 154 -0.60 13.86 -8.95
CA THR A 154 -0.77 15.30 -9.14
C THR A 154 0.45 15.99 -9.73
N ARG A 155 1.66 15.57 -9.36
CA ARG A 155 2.89 16.31 -9.70
C ARG A 155 3.83 15.52 -10.59
N VAL A 156 4.27 14.35 -10.14
CA VAL A 156 5.35 13.60 -10.80
C VAL A 156 4.81 12.81 -11.99
N GLY A 157 3.71 12.07 -11.80
CA GLY A 157 3.17 11.18 -12.83
C GLY A 157 2.79 11.89 -14.12
N PRO A 158 1.98 12.97 -14.10
CA PRO A 158 1.65 13.70 -15.31
C PRO A 158 2.88 14.24 -16.03
N ARG A 159 3.89 14.75 -15.30
CA ARG A 159 5.12 15.26 -15.91
C ARG A 159 5.97 14.16 -16.55
N VAL A 160 6.05 12.99 -15.92
CA VAL A 160 6.83 11.86 -16.44
C VAL A 160 6.15 11.21 -17.64
N LEU A 161 4.83 11.03 -17.59
CA LEU A 161 4.08 10.35 -18.65
C LEU A 161 3.75 11.27 -19.83
N LEU A 162 3.53 12.56 -19.60
CA LEU A 162 3.32 13.54 -20.68
C LEU A 162 4.64 14.15 -21.19
N GLY A 163 5.68 14.22 -20.34
CA GLY A 163 6.98 14.83 -20.68
C GLY A 163 8.09 13.83 -21.04
N GLY A 164 7.87 12.52 -20.86
CA GLY A 164 8.80 11.46 -21.27
C GLY A 164 8.75 11.14 -22.78
N GLY A 165 7.85 11.77 -23.52
CA GLY A 165 7.80 11.74 -24.98
C GLY A 165 8.83 12.68 -25.59
N GLY A 166 10.11 12.31 -25.52
CA GLY A 166 11.12 12.87 -26.40
C GLY A 166 10.90 12.38 -27.83
N VAL A 167 10.01 13.06 -28.56
CA VAL A 167 10.19 13.37 -29.99
C VAL A 167 9.76 14.82 -30.11
N GLY A 168 10.72 15.68 -30.45
CA GLY A 168 10.44 17.05 -30.82
C GLY A 168 9.35 17.06 -31.89
N VAL A 169 8.24 17.68 -31.56
CA VAL A 169 7.58 18.52 -32.54
C VAL A 169 7.77 19.92 -31.97
N ASP A 170 8.91 20.51 -32.30
CA ASP A 170 8.95 21.94 -32.52
C ASP A 170 7.91 22.18 -33.63
N VAL A 171 6.66 22.42 -33.21
CA VAL A 171 5.69 23.09 -34.08
C VAL A 171 6.12 24.53 -33.98
N ASP A 172 6.94 24.95 -34.94
CA ASP A 172 7.11 26.36 -35.25
C ASP A 172 5.72 26.98 -35.27
N ASP A 173 5.55 28.04 -34.47
CA ASP A 173 4.41 28.94 -34.52
C ASP A 173 4.28 29.46 -35.97
N GLU A 174 3.42 28.81 -36.77
CA GLU A 174 2.83 29.42 -37.95
C GLU A 174 1.32 29.58 -37.71
N ASP A 175 0.92 30.85 -37.76
CA ASP A 175 -0.38 31.42 -37.51
C ASP A 175 -1.38 30.93 -38.58
N GLY A 176 -1.86 29.69 -38.44
CA GLY A 176 -2.85 29.08 -39.32
C GLY A 176 -4.25 29.05 -38.70
N ASP A 177 -5.07 30.04 -39.02
CA ASP A 177 -6.51 30.08 -38.73
C ASP A 177 -7.22 28.84 -39.31
N GLY A 178 -7.52 27.82 -38.48
CA GLY A 178 -8.48 26.75 -38.84
C GLY A 178 -8.32 25.37 -38.19
N ASP A 179 -7.15 25.01 -37.63
CA ASP A 179 -6.83 23.62 -37.22
C ASP A 179 -6.65 23.42 -35.69
N GLY A 180 -6.83 24.48 -34.90
CA GLY A 180 -6.55 24.47 -33.45
C GLY A 180 -7.52 23.64 -32.58
N GLY A 181 -8.65 23.20 -33.14
CA GLY A 181 -9.66 22.40 -32.43
C GLY A 181 -9.21 20.96 -32.19
N ASP A 182 -8.70 20.31 -33.23
CA ASP A 182 -8.34 18.90 -33.21
C ASP A 182 -7.10 18.66 -32.34
N ALA A 183 -6.12 19.57 -32.39
CA ALA A 183 -4.93 19.54 -31.54
C ALA A 183 -5.28 19.70 -30.04
N LYS A 184 -6.26 20.55 -29.71
CA LYS A 184 -6.72 20.76 -28.34
C LYS A 184 -7.47 19.54 -27.81
N GLU A 185 -8.34 18.95 -28.61
CA GLU A 185 -9.07 17.73 -28.25
C GLU A 185 -8.13 16.54 -28.06
N ALA A 186 -7.14 16.37 -28.94
CA ALA A 186 -6.11 15.34 -28.83
C ALA A 186 -5.32 15.46 -27.51
N ARG A 187 -4.94 16.69 -27.13
CA ARG A 187 -4.24 16.96 -25.88
C ARG A 187 -5.08 16.65 -24.65
N GLU A 188 -6.37 16.94 -24.67
CA GLU A 188 -7.30 16.63 -23.58
C GLU A 188 -7.51 15.12 -23.41
N LYS A 189 -7.66 14.39 -24.52
CA LYS A 189 -7.73 12.92 -24.52
C LYS A 189 -6.47 12.28 -23.95
N GLU A 190 -5.28 12.76 -24.33
CA GLU A 190 -4.02 12.23 -23.81
C GLU A 190 -3.85 12.52 -22.32
N GLN A 191 -4.22 13.72 -21.85
CA GLN A 191 -4.24 14.03 -20.42
C GLN A 191 -5.16 13.08 -19.66
N THR A 192 -6.37 12.83 -20.18
CA THR A 192 -7.36 11.92 -19.60
C THR A 192 -6.82 10.50 -19.49
N ARG A 193 -6.18 10.01 -20.56
CA ARG A 193 -5.51 8.70 -20.59
C ARG A 193 -4.39 8.59 -19.56
N VAL A 194 -3.57 9.62 -19.41
CA VAL A 194 -2.51 9.65 -18.39
C VAL A 194 -3.09 9.62 -16.98
N ARG A 195 -4.15 10.39 -16.71
CA ARG A 195 -4.85 10.34 -15.41
C ARG A 195 -5.44 8.96 -15.13
N GLN A 196 -6.05 8.33 -16.13
CA GLN A 196 -6.55 6.96 -16.05
C GLN A 196 -5.42 5.97 -15.73
N CYS A 197 -4.28 6.08 -16.41
CA CYS A 197 -3.11 5.25 -16.15
C CYS A 197 -2.63 5.39 -14.68
N LEU A 198 -2.57 6.63 -14.18
CA LEU A 198 -2.16 6.89 -12.79
C LEU A 198 -3.13 6.22 -11.79
N ASP A 199 -4.43 6.42 -11.94
CA ASP A 199 -5.44 5.91 -11.00
C ASP A 199 -5.76 4.41 -11.18
N SER A 200 -5.45 3.82 -12.34
CA SER A 200 -5.50 2.37 -12.57
C SER A 200 -4.41 1.58 -11.81
N GLY A 201 -3.41 2.28 -11.25
CA GLY A 201 -2.55 1.74 -10.21
C GLY A 201 -1.11 2.19 -10.21
N ALA A 202 -0.64 2.98 -11.19
CA ALA A 202 0.72 3.51 -11.13
C ALA A 202 0.92 4.38 -9.87
N CYS A 203 -0.12 5.12 -9.43
CA CYS A 203 -0.06 5.90 -8.18
C CYS A 203 0.05 5.01 -6.93
N VAL A 204 -0.70 3.90 -6.88
CA VAL A 204 -0.62 2.91 -5.79
C VAL A 204 0.76 2.24 -5.76
N GLY A 205 1.33 1.98 -6.93
CA GLY A 205 2.69 1.44 -7.07
C GLY A 205 3.75 2.40 -6.50
N ALA A 206 3.67 3.68 -6.86
CA ALA A 206 4.54 4.72 -6.32
C ALA A 206 4.41 4.84 -4.79
N GLY A 207 3.19 4.80 -4.27
CA GLY A 207 2.94 4.75 -2.83
C GLY A 207 3.58 3.54 -2.15
N CYS A 208 3.46 2.35 -2.75
CA CYS A 208 4.08 1.12 -2.24
C CYS A 208 5.61 1.21 -2.19
N PHE A 209 6.21 1.80 -3.22
CA PHE A 209 7.65 2.00 -3.28
C PHE A 209 8.12 2.97 -2.19
N LEU A 210 7.50 4.14 -2.07
CA LEU A 210 7.90 5.18 -1.12
C LEU A 210 7.68 4.75 0.34
N CYS A 211 6.58 4.08 0.66
CA CYS A 211 6.34 3.63 2.03
C CYS A 211 7.35 2.57 2.50
N GLY A 212 7.98 1.83 1.59
CA GLY A 212 9.00 0.85 1.94
C GLY A 212 10.20 1.45 2.68
N TRP A 213 10.54 2.72 2.40
CA TRP A 213 11.65 3.41 3.04
C TRP A 213 11.42 3.74 4.52
N SER A 214 10.19 3.64 5.04
CA SER A 214 9.95 3.86 6.46
C SER A 214 10.70 2.85 7.34
N ILE A 215 11.06 1.67 6.80
CA ILE A 215 11.77 0.61 7.51
C ILE A 215 13.09 1.07 8.13
N LEU A 216 13.71 2.10 7.56
CA LEU A 216 14.95 2.70 8.07
C LEU A 216 14.78 3.36 9.45
N LEU A 217 13.54 3.71 9.82
CA LEU A 217 13.21 4.23 11.15
C LEU A 217 13.26 3.16 12.23
N GLU A 218 13.33 1.87 11.91
CA GLU A 218 13.31 0.78 12.88
C GLU A 218 14.73 0.26 13.19
N LYS A 219 14.93 -0.48 14.28
CA LYS A 219 16.26 -1.03 14.63
C LYS A 219 16.61 -2.24 13.75
N PRO A 220 17.89 -2.46 13.35
CA PRO A 220 18.28 -3.57 12.47
C PRO A 220 17.78 -4.94 12.93
N GLY A 221 17.90 -5.26 14.23
CA GLY A 221 17.40 -6.53 14.76
C GLY A 221 15.88 -6.70 14.66
N ARG A 222 15.11 -5.61 14.76
CA ARG A 222 13.66 -5.65 14.58
C ARG A 222 13.27 -5.65 13.10
N VAL A 223 14.02 -4.97 12.25
CA VAL A 223 13.86 -5.03 10.78
C VAL A 223 13.99 -6.48 10.29
N ALA A 224 15.00 -7.22 10.75
CA ALA A 224 15.14 -8.64 10.40
C ALA A 224 13.91 -9.47 10.81
N ASN A 225 13.40 -9.27 12.02
CA ASN A 225 12.19 -9.96 12.49
C ASN A 225 10.94 -9.59 11.66
N MET A 226 10.81 -8.31 11.29
CA MET A 226 9.71 -7.86 10.44
C MET A 226 9.83 -8.41 9.02
N ALA A 227 11.03 -8.44 8.45
CA ALA A 227 11.29 -9.03 7.15
C ALA A 227 10.90 -10.52 7.12
N LEU A 228 11.27 -11.28 8.16
CA LEU A 228 10.87 -12.69 8.30
C LEU A 228 9.35 -12.87 8.38
N PHE A 229 8.61 -11.89 8.88
CA PHE A 229 7.16 -11.93 8.97
C PHE A 229 6.45 -11.47 7.70
N VAL A 230 6.97 -10.42 7.05
CA VAL A 230 6.35 -9.77 5.90
C VAL A 230 6.76 -10.42 4.58
N ALA A 231 8.02 -10.82 4.41
CA ALA A 231 8.52 -11.37 3.16
C ALA A 231 7.79 -12.68 2.74
N PRO A 232 7.53 -13.66 3.63
CA PRO A 232 6.77 -14.85 3.24
C PRO A 232 5.34 -14.51 2.82
N ARG A 233 4.71 -13.51 3.45
CA ARG A 233 3.36 -13.06 3.10
C ARG A 233 3.33 -12.34 1.75
N ALA A 234 4.35 -11.52 1.48
CA ALA A 234 4.52 -10.88 0.18
C ALA A 234 4.74 -11.94 -0.92
N LEU A 235 5.63 -12.91 -0.68
CA LEU A 235 5.87 -14.01 -1.62
C LEU A 235 4.60 -14.86 -1.85
N ALA A 236 3.80 -15.09 -0.81
CA ALA A 236 2.52 -15.79 -0.91
C ALA A 236 1.50 -15.06 -1.80
N THR A 237 1.65 -13.75 -2.06
CA THR A 237 0.79 -13.03 -3.03
C THR A 237 1.17 -13.31 -4.48
N LEU A 238 2.38 -13.83 -4.74
CA LEU A 238 2.82 -14.23 -6.07
C LEU A 238 2.38 -15.66 -6.44
N LEU A 239 1.99 -16.45 -5.44
CA LEU A 239 1.58 -17.84 -5.61
C LEU A 239 0.05 -17.99 -5.49
N PRO A 240 -0.58 -18.92 -6.22
CA PRO A 240 -1.99 -19.18 -6.06
C PRO A 240 -2.24 -19.74 -4.65
N ARG A 241 -3.27 -19.20 -3.97
CA ARG A 241 -3.62 -19.60 -2.60
C ARG A 241 -4.09 -21.06 -2.48
N ARG A 242 -4.60 -21.62 -3.58
CA ARG A 242 -4.94 -23.03 -3.74
C ARG A 242 -4.50 -23.47 -5.12
N TYR A 243 -3.68 -24.50 -5.20
CA TYR A 243 -3.43 -25.17 -6.46
C TYR A 243 -4.63 -26.06 -6.83
N PRO A 244 -5.01 -26.11 -8.11
CA PRO A 244 -5.95 -27.11 -8.59
C PRO A 244 -5.37 -28.52 -8.40
N ARG A 245 -6.23 -29.54 -8.34
CA ARG A 245 -5.89 -30.91 -7.90
C ARG A 245 -4.73 -31.53 -8.69
N ASP A 246 -4.66 -31.24 -9.98
CA ASP A 246 -3.60 -31.65 -10.91
C ASP A 246 -2.21 -31.10 -10.54
N LYS A 247 -2.14 -29.97 -9.81
CA LYS A 247 -0.88 -29.29 -9.45
C LYS A 247 -0.51 -29.41 -7.97
N GLN A 248 -1.24 -30.22 -7.20
CA GLN A 248 -0.94 -30.45 -5.77
C GLN A 248 0.46 -31.02 -5.53
N TRP A 249 1.01 -31.76 -6.50
CA TRP A 249 2.38 -32.28 -6.42
C TRP A 249 3.43 -31.18 -6.19
N ARG A 250 3.19 -29.93 -6.64
CA ARG A 250 4.10 -28.79 -6.42
C ARG A 250 4.17 -28.40 -4.94
N GLU A 251 3.02 -28.40 -4.25
CA GLU A 251 2.96 -28.16 -2.80
C GLU A 251 3.63 -29.32 -2.05
N THR A 252 3.33 -30.57 -2.43
CA THR A 252 3.93 -31.76 -1.82
C THR A 252 5.44 -31.77 -1.98
N LEU A 253 5.96 -31.44 -3.18
CA LEU A 253 7.39 -31.39 -3.45
C LEU A 253 8.05 -30.26 -2.65
N ALA A 254 7.47 -29.06 -2.65
CA ALA A 254 8.00 -27.94 -1.86
C ALA A 254 8.04 -28.25 -0.36
N PHE A 255 7.00 -28.90 0.16
CA PHE A 255 6.92 -29.36 1.55
C PHE A 255 7.96 -30.45 1.86
N ALA A 256 8.09 -31.45 0.99
CA ALA A 256 9.04 -32.54 1.16
C ALA A 256 10.48 -32.02 1.12
N LEU A 257 10.83 -31.16 0.16
CA LEU A 257 12.15 -30.55 0.06
C LEU A 257 12.46 -29.66 1.26
N SER A 258 11.52 -28.81 1.69
CA SER A 258 11.70 -27.96 2.87
C SER A 258 11.91 -28.80 4.13
N SER A 259 11.13 -29.87 4.29
CA SER A 259 11.25 -30.78 5.43
C SER A 259 12.56 -31.55 5.40
N ALA A 260 12.97 -32.05 4.23
CA ALA A 260 14.25 -32.73 4.05
C ALA A 260 15.42 -31.82 4.42
N VAL A 261 15.44 -30.57 3.94
CA VAL A 261 16.49 -29.59 4.29
C VAL A 261 16.54 -29.35 5.81
N VAL A 262 15.39 -29.19 6.46
CA VAL A 262 15.34 -28.99 7.92
C VAL A 262 15.85 -30.22 8.66
N LEU A 263 15.40 -31.42 8.29
CA LEU A 263 15.82 -32.68 8.93
C LEU A 263 17.32 -32.95 8.73
N THR A 264 17.84 -32.74 7.53
CA THR A 264 19.29 -32.86 7.24
C THR A 264 20.09 -31.82 8.04
N CYS A 265 19.62 -30.56 8.12
CA CYS A 265 20.26 -29.54 8.95
C CYS A 265 20.29 -29.91 10.44
N VAL A 266 19.22 -30.51 10.98
CA VAL A 266 19.21 -30.96 12.38
C VAL A 266 20.23 -32.07 12.61
N ARG A 267 20.34 -33.03 11.68
CA ARG A 267 21.29 -34.15 11.79
C ARG A 267 22.76 -33.71 11.65
N GLU A 268 23.06 -32.85 10.67
CA GLU A 268 24.45 -32.45 10.39
C GLU A 268 24.94 -31.31 11.30
N ASN A 269 24.09 -30.32 11.58
CA ASN A 269 24.47 -29.19 12.43
C ASN A 269 23.29 -28.73 13.30
N PRO A 270 23.03 -29.45 14.41
CA PRO A 270 21.90 -29.19 15.28
C PRO A 270 21.91 -27.80 15.94
N VAL A 271 23.03 -27.06 15.91
CA VAL A 271 23.15 -25.70 16.45
C VAL A 271 22.53 -24.64 15.51
N ARG A 272 22.38 -24.95 14.20
CA ARG A 272 21.79 -24.04 13.22
C ARG A 272 20.28 -23.88 13.37
N VAL A 273 19.57 -24.89 13.86
CA VAL A 273 18.11 -24.83 14.05
C VAL A 273 17.79 -24.23 15.42
N ARG A 274 17.36 -22.97 15.43
CA ARG A 274 17.08 -22.20 16.64
C ARG A 274 15.63 -22.36 17.12
N GLY A 275 15.41 -22.08 18.40
CA GLY A 275 14.07 -21.99 19.00
C GLY A 275 13.47 -23.33 19.42
N VAL A 276 12.16 -23.33 19.66
CA VAL A 276 11.41 -24.50 20.16
C VAL A 276 11.45 -25.66 19.17
N LEU A 277 11.35 -25.37 17.86
CA LEU A 277 11.42 -26.39 16.81
C LEU A 277 12.74 -27.17 16.84
N GLY A 278 13.88 -26.47 16.99
CA GLY A 278 15.18 -27.12 17.12
C GLY A 278 15.30 -27.98 18.39
N LYS A 279 14.71 -27.53 19.50
CA LYS A 279 14.69 -28.32 20.75
C LYS A 279 13.86 -29.60 20.60
N VAL A 280 12.67 -29.51 20.02
CA VAL A 280 11.79 -30.67 19.81
C VAL A 280 12.39 -31.64 18.80
N LEU A 281 12.89 -31.14 17.67
CA LEU A 281 13.50 -31.99 16.63
C LEU A 281 14.75 -32.70 17.14
N LYS A 282 15.56 -32.07 18.00
CA LYS A 282 16.68 -32.75 18.67
C LYS A 282 16.20 -33.93 19.50
N VAL A 283 15.20 -33.73 20.35
CA VAL A 283 14.66 -34.78 21.23
C VAL A 283 14.02 -35.93 20.44
N VAL A 284 13.40 -35.63 19.29
CA VAL A 284 12.72 -36.64 18.46
C VAL A 284 13.70 -37.39 17.52
N LEU A 285 14.82 -36.77 17.15
CA LEU A 285 15.80 -37.34 16.21
C LEU A 285 17.06 -37.88 16.91
N GLU A 286 17.22 -37.66 18.21
CA GLU A 286 18.17 -38.40 19.04
C GLU A 286 17.66 -39.85 19.20
N PRO A 287 18.50 -40.87 18.93
CA PRO A 287 18.11 -42.27 19.01
C PRO A 287 17.83 -42.77 20.43
#